data_AF-A0A2V9UL96-F1
#
_entry.id   AF-A0A2V9UL96-F1
#
_cell.length_a   1.000
_cell.length_b   1.000
_cell.length_c   1.000
_cell.angle_alpha   90.00
_cell.angle_beta   90.00
_cell.angle_gamma   90.00
#
_symmetry.space_group_name_H-M   'P 1'
#
loop_
_entity.id
_entity.type
_entity.pdbx_description
1 polymer ?
#
loop_
_entity_poly.entity_id
_entity_poly.type
_entity_poly.pdbx_seq_one_letter_code
_entity_poly.pdbx_strand_id
1 'polypeptide(L)'
;MGRSVKEQVKSGLRLGGGLAVFFLAMAPLVDGLRRVVWAGPPHRLLWAQPIGWVELIVAAALLFYTARIWMKWIAGCVLIGSIKGNVVFIAGAPISRLESAELVIACLATLVPMVAIGVRGPTLLDQVALTFYVFCLAWRADQGLFMPSPSLAIGLAALFVSWGISYWKCLPLAESRARKS
;
A
#
# COMPACT_ATOMS: atom_id res chain seq x y z
N MET A 1 1.89 27.36 -19.32
CA MET A 1 3.13 27.51 -18.53
C MET A 1 3.77 26.14 -18.34
N GLY A 2 4.78 25.81 -19.14
CA GLY A 2 5.50 24.54 -19.04
C GLY A 2 6.45 24.55 -17.84
N ARG A 3 6.47 23.46 -17.06
CA ARG A 3 7.42 23.27 -15.95
C ARG A 3 8.85 23.36 -16.47
N SER A 4 9.73 24.03 -15.72
CA SER A 4 11.15 24.12 -16.04
C SER A 4 11.80 22.73 -15.99
N VAL A 5 12.76 22.45 -16.88
CA VAL A 5 13.52 21.19 -16.91
C VAL A 5 14.10 20.84 -15.53
N LYS A 6 14.52 21.84 -14.74
CA LYS A 6 15.00 21.66 -13.37
C LYS A 6 13.93 21.10 -12.43
N GLU A 7 12.67 21.53 -12.60
CA GLU A 7 11.55 21.03 -11.79
C GLU A 7 11.18 19.60 -12.15
N GLN A 8 11.27 19.23 -13.44
CA GLN A 8 11.07 17.85 -13.88
C GLN A 8 12.16 16.92 -13.32
N VAL A 9 13.44 17.32 -13.41
CA VAL A 9 14.56 16.54 -12.84
C VAL A 9 14.42 16.38 -11.33
N LYS A 10 14.08 17.46 -10.60
CA LYS A 10 13.85 17.41 -9.14
C LYS A 10 12.66 16.51 -8.77
N SER A 11 11.59 16.55 -9.57
CA SER A 11 10.43 15.68 -9.39
C SER A 11 10.77 14.21 -9.65
N GLY A 12 11.53 13.94 -10.71
CA GLY A 12 12.00 12.60 -11.07
C GLY A 12 12.91 12.01 -10.00
N LEU A 13 13.89 12.79 -9.52
CA LEU A 13 14.80 12.37 -8.44
C LEU A 13 14.05 12.10 -7.14
N ARG A 14 13.04 12.90 -6.81
CA ARG A 14 12.21 12.69 -5.61
C ARG A 14 11.37 11.42 -5.71
N LEU A 15 10.81 11.14 -6.88
CA LEU A 15 10.08 9.89 -7.13
C LEU A 15 11.01 8.68 -7.09
N GLY A 16 12.14 8.74 -7.81
CA GLY A 16 13.13 7.68 -7.83
C GLY A 16 13.74 7.40 -6.46
N GLY A 17 14.07 8.44 -5.69
CA GLY A 17 14.60 8.31 -4.34
C GLY A 17 13.59 7.67 -3.38
N GLY A 18 12.32 8.09 -3.39
CA GLY A 18 11.31 7.44 -2.55
C GLY A 18 11.00 6.00 -2.98
N LEU A 19 11.15 5.68 -4.26
CA LEU A 19 11.05 4.31 -4.76
C LEU A 19 12.21 3.44 -4.26
N ALA A 20 13.44 3.97 -4.33
CA ALA A 20 14.62 3.29 -3.83
C ALA A 20 14.50 3.01 -2.32
N VAL A 21 14.03 3.98 -1.53
CA VAL A 21 13.79 3.78 -0.09
C VAL A 21 12.67 2.77 0.15
N PHE A 22 11.62 2.76 -0.67
CA PHE A 22 10.58 1.74 -0.59
C PHE A 22 11.14 0.34 -0.78
N PHE A 23 11.90 0.10 -1.86
CA PHE A 23 12.52 -1.20 -2.09
C PHE A 23 13.54 -1.58 -1.00
N LEU A 24 14.32 -0.61 -0.52
CA LEU A 24 15.24 -0.81 0.59
C LEU A 24 14.51 -1.19 1.88
N ALA A 25 13.31 -0.65 2.12
CA ALA A 25 12.48 -0.98 3.27
C ALA A 25 11.77 -2.34 3.15
N MET A 26 11.55 -2.85 1.94
CA MET A 26 10.93 -4.16 1.71
C MET A 26 11.85 -5.31 2.14
N ALA A 27 13.18 -5.16 2.00
CA ALA A 27 14.14 -6.17 2.44
C ALA A 27 14.05 -6.51 3.95
N PRO A 28 14.21 -5.53 4.88
CA PRO A 28 14.04 -5.79 6.31
C PRO A 28 12.59 -6.11 6.68
N LEU A 29 11.60 -5.64 5.91
CA LEU A 29 10.21 -6.06 6.14
C LEU A 29 10.04 -7.57 5.96
N VAL A 30 10.48 -8.11 4.83
CA VAL A 30 10.33 -9.53 4.51
C VAL A 30 11.17 -10.40 5.45
N ASP A 31 12.44 -10.02 5.69
CA ASP A 31 13.31 -10.75 6.61
C ASP A 31 12.80 -10.70 8.06
N GLY A 32 12.31 -9.54 8.52
CA GLY A 32 11.73 -9.37 9.85
C GLY A 32 10.46 -10.22 10.04
N LEU A 33 9.56 -10.24 9.05
CA LEU A 33 8.36 -11.08 9.08
C LEU A 33 8.73 -12.57 9.13
N ARG A 34 9.74 -12.98 8.36
CA ARG A 34 10.24 -14.35 8.33
C ARG A 34 10.84 -14.80 9.66
N ARG A 35 11.59 -13.92 10.33
CA ARG A 35 12.26 -14.21 11.60
C ARG A 35 11.32 -14.19 12.80
N VAL A 36 10.42 -13.21 12.85
CA VAL A 36 9.55 -12.99 14.03
C VAL A 36 8.31 -13.87 13.98
N VAL A 37 7.72 -14.05 12.80
CA VAL A 37 6.36 -14.56 12.71
C VAL A 37 6.27 -15.87 11.92
N TRP A 38 7.14 -16.13 10.94
CA TRP A 38 7.20 -17.41 10.23
C TRP A 38 8.14 -18.46 10.84
N ALA A 39 8.75 -18.16 12.00
CA ALA A 39 9.62 -19.04 12.79
C ALA A 39 10.53 -19.96 11.94
N GLY A 40 11.72 -19.47 11.61
CA GLY A 40 12.80 -20.31 11.06
C GLY A 40 13.17 -21.46 12.02
N PRO A 41 13.82 -22.53 11.51
CA PRO A 41 13.99 -23.79 12.22
C PRO A 41 14.68 -23.61 13.60
N PRO A 42 14.36 -24.49 14.58
CA PRO A 42 14.46 -24.23 16.02
C PRO A 42 15.88 -23.92 16.55
N HIS A 43 16.92 -24.18 15.76
CA HIS A 43 18.32 -23.93 16.14
C HIS A 43 18.76 -22.45 16.00
N ARG A 44 17.91 -21.53 15.51
CA ARG A 44 18.23 -20.08 15.40
C ARG A 44 17.49 -19.17 16.38
N LEU A 45 16.70 -19.72 17.31
CA LEU A 45 15.69 -18.96 18.08
C LEU A 45 16.23 -17.91 19.07
N LEU A 46 17.46 -18.00 19.57
CA LEU A 46 17.95 -17.11 20.64
C LEU A 46 18.30 -15.68 20.21
N TRP A 47 18.72 -15.46 18.96
CA TRP A 47 19.05 -14.13 18.43
C TRP A 47 18.14 -13.68 17.27
N ALA A 48 17.34 -14.59 16.69
CA ALA A 48 16.48 -14.30 15.55
C ALA A 48 15.30 -13.37 15.91
N GLN A 49 14.75 -13.49 17.12
CA GLN A 49 13.61 -12.68 17.56
C GLN A 49 13.92 -11.18 17.71
N PRO A 50 14.92 -10.75 18.50
CA PRO A 50 15.18 -9.33 18.69
C PRO A 50 15.63 -8.63 17.40
N ILE A 51 16.45 -9.29 16.58
CA ILE A 51 16.89 -8.75 15.28
C ILE A 51 15.71 -8.56 14.35
N GLY A 52 14.80 -9.55 14.27
CA GLY A 52 13.61 -9.44 13.43
C GLY A 52 12.69 -8.29 13.86
N TRP A 53 12.53 -8.03 15.17
CA TRP A 53 11.77 -6.86 15.63
C TRP A 53 12.41 -5.53 15.22
N VAL A 54 13.74 -5.43 15.27
CA VAL A 54 14.47 -4.24 14.80
C VAL A 54 14.26 -4.03 13.30
N GLU A 55 14.36 -5.09 12.50
CA GLU A 55 14.11 -5.05 11.06
C GLU A 55 12.69 -4.55 10.75
N LEU A 56 11.67 -5.04 11.47
CA LEU A 56 10.28 -4.57 11.33
C LEU A 56 10.10 -3.10 11.74
N ILE A 57 10.74 -2.66 12.82
CA ILE A 57 10.67 -1.25 13.26
C ILE A 57 11.32 -0.32 12.22
N VAL A 58 12.49 -0.70 11.70
CA VAL A 58 13.18 0.05 10.65
C VAL A 58 12.34 0.13 9.38
N ALA A 59 11.77 -1.00 8.95
CA ALA A 59 10.87 -1.05 7.81
C ALA A 59 9.64 -0.15 8.01
N ALA A 60 9.00 -0.22 9.18
CA ALA A 60 7.83 0.60 9.51
C ALA A 60 8.16 2.10 9.45
N ALA A 61 9.29 2.52 10.04
CA ALA A 61 9.73 3.91 10.02
C ALA A 61 9.99 4.39 8.59
N LEU A 62 10.77 3.64 7.81
CA LEU A 62 11.10 4.00 6.43
C LEU A 62 9.84 4.11 5.56
N LEU A 63 8.94 3.13 5.64
CA LEU A 63 7.68 3.12 4.90
C LEU A 63 6.78 4.28 5.32
N PHE A 64 6.67 4.56 6.62
CA PHE A 64 5.85 5.66 7.13
C PHE A 64 6.33 7.03 6.61
N TYR A 65 7.63 7.32 6.74
CA TYR A 65 8.18 8.61 6.32
C TYR A 65 8.16 8.81 4.80
N THR A 66 8.26 7.72 4.03
CA THR A 66 8.26 7.77 2.56
C THR A 66 6.89 7.51 1.92
N ALA A 67 5.84 7.29 2.73
CA ALA A 67 4.47 6.96 2.29
C ALA A 67 3.95 7.88 1.18
N ARG A 68 4.24 9.18 1.27
CA ARG A 68 3.78 10.18 0.29
C ARG A 68 4.34 9.96 -1.13
N ILE A 69 5.48 9.30 -1.23
CA ILE A 69 6.21 9.10 -2.47
C ILE A 69 5.84 7.74 -3.05
N TRP A 70 5.99 6.65 -2.28
CA TRP A 70 5.74 5.31 -2.81
C TRP A 70 4.25 4.98 -3.00
N MET A 71 3.32 5.64 -2.28
CA MET A 71 1.89 5.39 -2.47
C MET A 71 1.43 5.60 -3.91
N LYS A 72 2.01 6.58 -4.62
CA LYS A 72 1.67 6.88 -6.02
C LYS A 72 2.12 5.77 -6.95
N TRP A 73 3.27 5.18 -6.64
CA TRP A 73 3.79 4.05 -7.38
C TRP A 73 2.94 2.80 -7.15
N ILE A 74 2.61 2.47 -5.89
CA ILE A 74 1.72 1.34 -5.59
C ILE A 74 0.35 1.52 -6.24
N ALA A 75 -0.25 2.72 -6.18
CA ALA A 75 -1.50 2.99 -6.88
C ALA A 75 -1.41 2.73 -8.38
N GLY A 76 -0.28 3.09 -9.02
CA GLY A 76 0.00 2.77 -10.42
C GLY A 76 0.12 1.27 -10.68
N CYS A 77 0.82 0.52 -9.83
CA CYS A 77 0.91 -0.93 -9.93
C CYS A 77 -0.45 -1.61 -9.79
N VAL A 78 -1.27 -1.16 -8.83
CA VAL A 78 -2.63 -1.65 -8.62
C VAL A 78 -3.50 -1.34 -9.84
N LEU A 79 -3.39 -0.16 -10.44
CA LEU A 79 -4.12 0.20 -11.66
C LEU A 79 -3.77 -0.73 -12.83
N ILE A 80 -2.46 -0.98 -13.06
CA ILE A 80 -2.01 -1.91 -14.10
C ILE A 80 -2.52 -3.33 -13.80
N GLY A 81 -2.48 -3.75 -12.53
CA GLY A 81 -3.05 -5.01 -12.05
C GLY A 81 -4.55 -5.12 -12.33
N SER A 82 -5.33 -4.08 -12.05
CA SER A 82 -6.76 -4.00 -12.35
C SER A 82 -7.03 -4.15 -13.85
N ILE A 83 -6.29 -3.42 -14.70
CA ILE A 83 -6.46 -3.50 -16.16
C ILE A 83 -6.17 -4.92 -16.64
N LYS A 84 -5.04 -5.50 -16.20
CA LYS A 84 -4.68 -6.88 -16.55
C LYS A 84 -5.71 -7.90 -16.06
N GLY A 85 -6.23 -7.73 -14.85
CA GLY A 85 -7.29 -8.57 -14.28
C GLY A 85 -8.58 -8.53 -15.10
N ASN A 86 -9.00 -7.34 -15.54
CA ASN A 86 -10.17 -7.19 -16.41
C ASN A 86 -9.95 -7.84 -17.78
N VAL A 87 -8.76 -7.70 -18.38
CA VAL A 87 -8.42 -8.36 -19.64
C VAL A 87 -8.48 -9.88 -19.49
N VAL A 88 -7.93 -10.43 -18.40
CA VAL A 88 -7.97 -11.87 -18.09
C VAL A 88 -9.41 -12.37 -17.89
N PHE A 89 -10.23 -11.59 -17.18
CA PHE A 89 -11.64 -11.90 -16.94
C PHE A 89 -12.44 -11.97 -18.25
N ILE A 90 -12.22 -11.02 -19.18
CA ILE A 90 -12.92 -10.96 -20.47
C ILE A 90 -12.39 -12.02 -21.44
N ALA A 91 -11.07 -12.20 -21.51
CA ALA A 91 -10.42 -13.10 -22.46
C ALA A 91 -10.61 -14.59 -22.13
N GLY A 92 -11.08 -14.94 -20.92
CA GLY A 92 -11.34 -16.32 -20.53
C GLY A 92 -10.06 -17.17 -20.40
N ALA A 93 -9.04 -16.62 -19.73
CA ALA A 93 -7.79 -17.32 -19.45
C ALA A 93 -8.00 -18.56 -18.55
N PRO A 94 -6.99 -19.43 -18.32
CA PRO A 94 -7.14 -20.69 -17.57
C PRO A 94 -7.29 -20.51 -16.04
N ILE A 95 -7.75 -19.34 -15.60
CA ILE A 95 -8.01 -18.98 -14.21
C ILE A 95 -9.53 -18.94 -14.03
N SER A 96 -10.06 -19.36 -12.89
CA SER A 96 -11.51 -19.33 -12.71
C SER A 96 -12.05 -17.90 -12.80
N ARG A 97 -13.27 -17.75 -13.34
CA ARG A 97 -13.95 -16.44 -13.43
C ARG A 97 -14.19 -15.82 -12.05
N LEU A 98 -14.34 -16.67 -11.03
CA LEU A 98 -14.51 -16.24 -9.65
C LEU A 98 -13.21 -15.64 -9.10
N GLU A 99 -12.08 -16.32 -9.24
CA GLU A 99 -10.77 -15.82 -8.80
C GLU A 99 -10.38 -14.52 -9.50
N SER A 100 -10.66 -14.41 -10.79
CA SER A 100 -10.41 -13.18 -11.54
C SER A 100 -11.33 -12.04 -11.12
N ALA A 101 -12.60 -12.31 -10.80
CA ALA A 101 -13.51 -11.32 -10.24
C ALA A 101 -13.07 -10.83 -8.85
N GLU A 102 -12.67 -11.75 -7.97
CA GLU A 102 -12.15 -11.42 -6.64
C GLU A 102 -10.90 -10.54 -6.71
N LEU A 103 -9.98 -10.85 -7.62
CA LEU A 103 -8.78 -10.04 -7.86
C LEU A 103 -9.15 -8.63 -8.34
N VAL A 104 -10.08 -8.51 -9.29
CA VAL A 104 -10.54 -7.21 -9.78
C VAL A 104 -11.20 -6.40 -8.66
N ILE A 105 -12.05 -7.02 -7.84
CA ILE A 105 -12.69 -6.37 -6.69
C ILE A 105 -11.64 -5.89 -5.69
N ALA A 106 -10.67 -6.74 -5.33
CA ALA A 106 -9.61 -6.37 -4.38
C ALA A 106 -8.73 -5.23 -4.92
N CYS A 107 -8.38 -5.26 -6.20
CA CYS A 107 -7.61 -4.18 -6.83
C CYS A 107 -8.41 -2.87 -6.86
N LEU A 108 -9.70 -2.89 -7.20
CA LEU A 108 -10.55 -1.70 -7.15
C LEU A 108 -10.73 -1.17 -5.73
N ALA A 109 -10.97 -2.05 -4.76
CA ALA A 109 -11.11 -1.70 -3.35
C ALA A 109 -9.83 -1.06 -2.77
N THR A 110 -8.66 -1.41 -3.30
CA THR A 110 -7.38 -0.77 -2.95
C THR A 110 -7.20 0.56 -3.67
N LEU A 111 -7.55 0.61 -4.96
CA LEU A 111 -7.29 1.75 -5.83
C LEU A 111 -8.10 2.98 -5.41
N VAL A 112 -9.39 2.80 -5.07
CA VAL A 112 -10.29 3.89 -4.67
C VAL A 112 -9.74 4.72 -3.50
N PRO A 113 -9.41 4.13 -2.32
CA PRO A 113 -8.86 4.90 -1.21
C PRO A 113 -7.48 5.48 -1.54
N MET A 114 -6.60 4.74 -2.24
CA MET A 114 -5.27 5.25 -2.60
C MET A 114 -5.32 6.48 -3.52
N VAL A 115 -6.22 6.47 -4.52
CA VAL A 115 -6.42 7.63 -5.40
C VAL A 115 -7.00 8.80 -4.62
N ALA A 116 -8.00 8.57 -3.77
CA ALA A 116 -8.59 9.62 -2.96
C ALA A 116 -7.58 10.29 -2.00
N ILE A 117 -6.74 9.49 -1.32
CA ILE A 117 -5.66 9.99 -0.47
C ILE A 117 -4.61 10.73 -1.32
N GLY A 118 -4.29 10.21 -2.51
CA GLY A 118 -3.34 10.84 -3.44
C GLY A 118 -3.77 12.23 -3.92
N VAL A 119 -5.07 12.42 -4.16
CA VAL A 119 -5.64 13.72 -4.58
C VAL A 119 -5.65 14.73 -3.43
N ARG A 120 -6.05 14.31 -2.22
CA ARG A 120 -6.11 15.19 -1.05
C ARG A 120 -4.73 15.50 -0.45
N GLY A 121 -3.78 14.59 -0.63
CA GLY A 121 -2.52 14.56 0.10
C GLY A 121 -2.64 13.71 1.38
N PRO A 122 -1.67 12.82 1.65
CA PRO A 122 -1.75 11.87 2.77
C PRO A 122 -1.60 12.56 4.13
N THR A 123 -2.58 12.33 5.00
CA THR A 123 -2.54 12.68 6.42
C THR A 123 -1.70 11.69 7.22
N LEU A 124 -1.34 12.00 8.47
CA LEU A 124 -0.60 11.07 9.34
C LEU A 124 -1.36 9.74 9.50
N LEU A 125 -2.68 9.79 9.62
CA LEU A 125 -3.53 8.61 9.77
C LEU A 125 -3.51 7.75 8.49
N ASP A 126 -3.55 8.39 7.31
CA ASP A 126 -3.39 7.69 6.03
C ASP A 126 -2.02 7.03 5.92
N GLN A 127 -0.95 7.67 6.41
CA GLN A 127 0.39 7.10 6.40
C GLN A 127 0.49 5.85 7.27
N VAL A 128 -0.12 5.86 8.46
CA VAL A 128 -0.20 4.66 9.32
C VAL A 128 -0.99 3.55 8.61
N ALA A 129 -2.16 3.87 8.06
CA ALA A 129 -3.01 2.89 7.37
C ALA A 129 -2.32 2.31 6.13
N LEU A 130 -1.61 3.13 5.36
CA LEU A 130 -0.83 2.71 4.19
C LEU A 130 0.34 1.79 4.58
N THR A 131 1.11 2.14 5.61
CA THR A 131 2.20 1.28 6.09
C THR A 131 1.66 -0.05 6.60
N PHE A 132 0.56 -0.03 7.37
CA PHE A 132 -0.09 -1.24 7.86
C PHE A 132 -0.59 -2.13 6.70
N TYR A 133 -1.20 -1.53 5.68
CA TYR A 133 -1.61 -2.25 4.48
C TYR A 133 -0.43 -2.90 3.75
N VAL A 134 0.72 -2.21 3.60
CA VAL A 134 1.92 -2.78 2.99
C VAL A 134 2.48 -3.95 3.80
N PHE A 135 2.44 -3.87 5.13
CA PHE A 135 2.79 -5.01 5.99
C PHE A 135 1.87 -6.21 5.75
N CYS A 136 0.56 -5.99 5.67
CA CYS A 136 -0.41 -7.05 5.36
C CYS A 136 -0.20 -7.65 3.96
N LEU A 137 0.21 -6.83 2.99
CA LEU A 137 0.48 -7.25 1.62
C LEU A 137 1.78 -8.06 1.53
N ALA A 138 2.86 -7.60 2.16
CA ALA A 138 4.13 -8.32 2.23
C ALA A 138 3.99 -9.66 2.96
N TRP A 139 3.19 -9.68 4.04
CA TRP A 139 2.84 -10.90 4.76
C TRP A 139 2.22 -11.98 3.86
N ARG A 140 1.43 -11.57 2.87
CA ARG A 140 0.73 -12.51 1.97
C ARG A 140 1.53 -12.87 0.74
N ALA A 141 2.33 -11.94 0.21
CA ALA A 141 3.20 -12.20 -0.93
C ALA A 141 4.14 -13.38 -0.68
N ASP A 142 4.64 -13.56 0.54
CA ASP A 142 5.51 -14.69 0.91
C ASP A 142 4.79 -16.04 0.90
N GLN A 143 3.48 -16.07 1.20
CA GLN A 143 2.68 -17.31 1.18
C GLN A 143 2.27 -17.75 -0.23
N GLY A 144 2.60 -17.00 -1.28
CA GLY A 144 2.24 -17.32 -2.67
C GLY A 144 0.73 -17.29 -2.96
N LEU A 145 -0.10 -16.83 -2.02
CA LEU A 145 -1.55 -16.81 -2.09
C LEU A 145 -2.05 -15.38 -2.34
N PHE A 146 -2.48 -15.10 -3.57
CA PHE A 146 -3.05 -13.81 -3.99
C PHE A 146 -4.58 -13.72 -3.79
N MET A 147 -5.21 -14.73 -3.17
CA MET A 147 -6.65 -14.73 -2.86
C MET A 147 -7.01 -13.74 -1.73
N PRO A 148 -8.25 -13.21 -1.70
CA PRO A 148 -8.73 -12.37 -0.62
C PRO A 148 -8.67 -13.14 0.71
N SER A 149 -7.81 -12.66 1.61
CA SER A 149 -7.52 -13.31 2.87
C SER A 149 -7.82 -12.37 4.04
N PRO A 150 -8.16 -12.89 5.24
CA PRO A 150 -8.65 -12.07 6.34
C PRO A 150 -7.68 -10.95 6.74
N SER A 151 -6.37 -11.18 6.66
CA SER A 151 -5.36 -10.17 6.99
C SER A 151 -5.29 -9.04 5.96
N LEU A 152 -5.47 -9.34 4.67
CA LEU A 152 -5.51 -8.32 3.61
C LEU A 152 -6.83 -7.54 3.67
N ALA A 153 -7.93 -8.21 4.03
CA ALA A 153 -9.21 -7.56 4.33
C ALA A 153 -9.11 -6.61 5.54
N ILE A 154 -8.37 -6.98 6.60
CA ILE A 154 -8.11 -6.09 7.75
C ILE A 154 -7.27 -4.87 7.33
N GLY A 155 -6.22 -5.09 6.53
CA GLY A 155 -5.41 -3.99 5.98
C GLY A 155 -6.23 -3.03 5.10
N LEU A 156 -7.13 -3.57 4.26
CA LEU A 156 -8.07 -2.79 3.46
C LEU A 156 -9.08 -2.05 4.33
N ALA A 157 -9.63 -2.70 5.35
CA ALA A 157 -10.56 -2.07 6.29
C ALA A 157 -9.91 -0.86 6.98
N ALA A 158 -8.63 -0.96 7.38
CA ALA A 158 -7.89 0.16 7.94
C ALA A 158 -7.75 1.33 6.96
N LEU A 159 -7.48 1.05 5.68
CA LEU A 159 -7.47 2.08 4.63
C LEU A 159 -8.84 2.72 4.42
N PHE A 160 -9.91 1.93 4.40
CA PHE A 160 -11.28 2.44 4.27
C PHE A 160 -11.70 3.28 5.47
N VAL A 161 -11.34 2.88 6.69
CA VAL A 161 -11.60 3.66 7.91
C VAL A 161 -10.85 4.99 7.85
N SER A 162 -9.57 4.99 7.45
CA SER A 162 -8.80 6.22 7.27
C SER A 162 -9.44 7.18 6.26
N TRP A 163 -9.80 6.64 5.10
CA TRP A 163 -10.46 7.39 4.05
C TRP A 163 -11.83 7.91 4.50
N GLY A 164 -12.65 7.08 5.15
CA GLY A 164 -13.95 7.44 5.68
C GLY A 164 -13.87 8.58 6.69
N ILE A 165 -12.99 8.48 7.69
CA ILE A 165 -12.79 9.55 8.68
C ILE A 165 -12.38 10.86 7.99
N SER A 166 -11.48 10.78 7.02
CA SER A 166 -11.05 11.95 6.23
C SER A 166 -12.20 12.54 5.43
N TYR A 167 -13.00 11.73 4.75
CA TYR A 167 -14.15 12.14 3.96
C TYR A 167 -15.19 12.86 4.83
N TRP A 168 -15.54 12.27 5.97
CA TRP A 168 -16.50 12.82 6.93
C TRP A 168 -16.03 14.14 7.55
N LYS A 169 -14.73 14.32 7.80
CA LYS A 169 -14.19 15.63 8.26
C LYS A 169 -14.21 16.71 7.18
N CYS A 170 -14.25 16.33 5.90
CA CYS A 170 -14.30 17.28 4.78
C CYS A 170 -15.72 17.66 4.36
N LEU A 171 -16.70 16.77 4.57
CA LEU A 171 -18.12 17.01 4.28
C LEU A 171 -18.69 18.31 4.92
N PRO A 172 -18.52 18.57 6.23
CA PRO A 172 -19.12 19.73 6.87
C PRO A 172 -18.48 21.06 6.41
N LEU A 173 -17.21 21.03 5.97
CA LEU A 173 -16.54 22.21 5.42
C LEU A 173 -17.05 22.57 4.03
N ALA A 174 -17.38 21.58 3.20
CA ALA A 174 -17.95 21.79 1.87
C ALA A 174 -19.39 22.35 1.95
N GLU A 175 -20.23 21.81 2.84
CA GLU A 175 -21.59 22.31 3.06
C GLU A 175 -21.61 23.74 3.65
N SER A 176 -20.65 24.09 4.52
CA SER A 176 -20.56 25.45 5.07
C SER A 176 -20.14 26.49 4.03
N ARG A 177 -19.38 26.08 3.00
CA ARG A 177 -18.90 26.95 1.92
C ARG A 177 -19.97 27.12 0.84
N ALA A 178 -20.75 26.08 0.56
CA ALA A 178 -21.90 26.14 -0.34
C ALA A 178 -23.08 26.98 0.21
N ARG A 179 -23.21 27.09 1.54
CA ARG A 179 -24.19 27.98 2.18
C ARG A 179 -23.81 29.47 2.19
N LYS A 180 -22.58 29.81 1.78
CA LYS A 180 -22.04 31.18 1.75
C LYS A 180 -21.88 31.75 0.33
N SER A 181 -22.23 30.99 -0.70
CA SER A 181 -22.34 31.45 -2.09
C SER A 181 -23.80 31.58 -2.49
#